data_AF-A0A6V7IDA8-F1
#
_entry.id   AF-A0A6V7IDA8-F1
#
_cell.length_a   1.000
_cell.length_b   1.000
_cell.length_c   1.000
_cell.angle_alpha   90.00
_cell.angle_beta   90.00
_cell.angle_gamma   90.00
#
_symmetry.space_group_name_H-M   'P 1'
#
loop_
_entity.id
_entity.type
_entity.pdbx_description
1 polymer ?
#
loop_
_entity_poly.entity_id
_entity_poly.type
_entity_poly.pdbx_seq_one_letter_code
_entity_poly.pdbx_strand_id
1 'polypeptide(L)'
;YQNVDLNGRTHTGFMIAQTTSRNGSRLSTSRAFLRPARNRQNLHVMLNSTVTRIIFDENKRAVGVEFVHNDQLHRVNVLKEVVVSG
;
A
#
# COMPACT_ATOMS: atom_id res chain seq x y z
N TYR A 1 15.21 35.14 -1.69
CA TYR A 1 15.08 33.80 -2.32
C TYR A 1 14.24 33.92 -3.59
N GLN A 2 14.39 33.04 -4.58
CA GLN A 2 13.55 33.02 -5.80
C GLN A 2 12.31 32.16 -5.58
N ASN A 3 11.26 32.39 -6.37
CA ASN A 3 10.11 31.47 -6.43
C ASN A 3 10.53 30.21 -7.21
N VAL A 4 10.40 29.03 -6.60
CA VAL A 4 10.86 27.75 -7.17
C VAL A 4 9.78 26.67 -7.07
N ASP A 5 9.93 25.58 -7.82
CA ASP A 5 9.10 24.38 -7.68
C ASP A 5 9.71 23.43 -6.64
N LEU A 6 8.89 22.92 -5.71
CA LEU A 6 9.30 22.04 -4.61
C LEU A 6 9.90 20.74 -5.13
N ASN A 7 9.36 20.26 -6.25
CA ASN A 7 9.74 19.00 -6.87
C ASN A 7 10.69 19.22 -8.06
N GLY A 8 11.13 20.46 -8.28
CA GLY A 8 12.03 20.84 -9.35
C GLY A 8 13.49 20.56 -9.01
N ARG A 9 14.38 20.80 -9.97
CA ARG A 9 15.83 20.60 -9.83
C ARG A 9 16.47 21.41 -8.68
N THR A 10 15.90 22.57 -8.35
CA THR A 10 16.43 23.51 -7.37
C THR A 10 15.46 23.67 -6.22
N HIS A 11 15.86 23.21 -5.02
CA HIS A 11 14.99 23.23 -3.84
C HIS A 11 15.07 24.53 -3.03
N THR A 12 16.16 25.28 -3.16
CA THR A 12 16.39 26.51 -2.39
C THR A 12 15.61 27.67 -2.99
N GLY A 13 14.58 28.14 -2.29
CA GLY A 13 13.72 29.21 -2.75
C GLY A 13 12.55 29.45 -1.79
N PHE A 14 11.47 30.05 -2.29
CA PHE A 14 10.19 30.15 -1.59
C PHE A 14 9.06 29.72 -2.51
N MET A 15 7.97 29.17 -1.96
CA MET A 15 6.77 28.81 -2.71
C MET A 15 5.58 28.50 -1.80
N ILE A 16 4.40 28.36 -2.39
CA ILE A 16 3.23 27.77 -1.71
C ILE A 16 3.40 26.25 -1.70
N ALA A 17 3.37 25.64 -0.51
CA ALA A 17 3.54 24.19 -0.38
C ALA A 17 2.42 23.42 -1.11
N GLN A 18 2.82 22.46 -1.94
CA GLN A 18 1.89 21.54 -2.58
C GLN A 18 1.37 20.52 -1.54
N THR A 19 0.12 20.07 -1.71
CA THR A 19 -0.49 19.08 -0.80
C THR A 19 -1.11 17.93 -1.58
N THR A 20 -1.13 16.74 -0.98
CA THR A 20 -1.83 15.56 -1.53
C THR A 20 -3.33 15.66 -1.23
N SER A 21 -3.99 16.57 -1.94
CA SER A 21 -5.40 16.92 -1.76
C SER A 21 -6.14 16.95 -3.09
N ARG A 22 -7.42 16.58 -3.08
CA ARG A 22 -8.30 16.70 -4.25
C ARG A 22 -9.68 17.14 -3.79
N ASN A 23 -10.16 18.24 -4.36
CA ASN A 23 -11.43 18.90 -4.02
C ASN A 23 -11.51 19.27 -2.53
N GLY A 24 -10.50 19.97 -2.01
CA GLY A 24 -10.47 20.45 -0.62
C GLY A 24 -10.37 19.36 0.45
N SER A 25 -10.08 18.10 0.07
CA SER A 25 -9.98 16.98 1.01
C SER A 25 -8.72 16.16 0.76
N ARG A 26 -8.18 15.55 1.83
CA ARG A 26 -7.04 14.65 1.76
C ARG A 26 -7.26 13.55 0.71
N LEU A 27 -6.24 13.32 -0.11
CA LEU A 27 -6.18 12.23 -1.07
C LEU A 27 -5.26 11.13 -0.52
N SER A 28 -5.81 10.19 0.25
CA SER A 28 -5.07 9.04 0.76
C SER A 28 -4.63 8.10 -0.37
N THR A 29 -3.63 7.26 -0.12
CA THR A 29 -3.21 6.19 -1.03
C THR A 29 -4.38 5.25 -1.39
N SER A 30 -5.21 4.88 -0.41
CA SER A 30 -6.43 4.11 -0.66
C SER A 30 -7.43 4.82 -1.58
N ARG A 31 -7.60 6.15 -1.45
CA ARG A 31 -8.50 6.94 -2.30
C ARG A 31 -7.93 7.18 -3.71
N ALA A 32 -6.61 7.29 -3.82
CA ALA A 32 -5.91 7.50 -5.08
C ALA A 32 -5.83 6.21 -5.92
N PHE A 33 -5.49 5.07 -5.30
CA PHE A 33 -5.14 3.84 -6.01
C PHE A 33 -6.17 2.71 -5.84
N LEU A 34 -6.60 2.42 -4.60
CA LEU A 34 -7.48 1.27 -4.34
C LEU A 34 -8.94 1.55 -4.72
N ARG A 35 -9.50 2.71 -4.35
CA ARG A 35 -10.90 3.04 -4.63
C ARG A 35 -11.24 3.02 -6.12
N PRO A 36 -10.42 3.57 -7.04
CA PRO A 36 -10.70 3.49 -8.46
C PRO A 36 -10.61 2.06 -9.02
N ALA A 37 -9.75 1.20 -8.45
CA ALA A 37 -9.52 -0.17 -8.91
C ALA A 37 -10.41 -1.22 -8.24
N ARG A 38 -11.26 -0.83 -7.28
CA ARG A 38 -11.98 -1.74 -6.37
C ARG A 38 -12.89 -2.79 -7.02
N ASN A 39 -13.32 -2.57 -8.26
CA ASN A 39 -14.24 -3.47 -8.97
C ASN A 39 -13.51 -4.49 -9.86
N ARG A 40 -12.17 -4.50 -9.88
CA ARG A 40 -11.40 -5.49 -10.63
C ARG A 40 -11.56 -6.88 -9.99
N GLN A 41 -12.00 -7.86 -10.76
CA GLN A 41 -12.27 -9.22 -10.27
C GLN A 41 -11.02 -9.95 -9.75
N ASN A 42 -9.83 -9.55 -10.24
CA ASN A 42 -8.54 -10.11 -9.82
C ASN A 42 -7.89 -9.35 -8.66
N LEU A 43 -8.59 -8.39 -8.04
CA LEU A 43 -8.11 -7.64 -6.87
C LEU A 43 -8.99 -7.96 -5.67
N HIS A 44 -8.42 -8.62 -4.67
CA HIS A 44 -9.07 -8.91 -3.40
C HIS A 44 -8.44 -8.08 -2.30
N VAL A 45 -9.27 -7.38 -1.52
CA VAL A 45 -8.84 -6.57 -0.38
C VAL A 45 -9.55 -7.08 0.86
N MET A 46 -8.79 -7.45 1.87
CA MET A 46 -9.32 -7.92 3.14
C MET A 46 -8.96 -6.91 4.23
N LEU A 47 -9.98 -6.43 4.93
CA LEU A 47 -9.85 -5.47 6.02
C LEU A 47 -9.83 -6.23 7.35
N ASN A 48 -9.23 -5.61 8.37
CA ASN A 48 -9.13 -6.20 9.71
C ASN A 48 -8.47 -7.58 9.66
N SER A 49 -7.36 -7.67 8.93
CA SER A 49 -6.61 -8.90 8.69
C SER A 49 -5.13 -8.66 8.94
N THR A 50 -4.65 -9.03 10.12
CA THR A 50 -3.27 -8.79 10.53
C THR A 50 -2.42 -10.00 10.17
N VAL A 51 -1.47 -9.84 9.26
CA VAL A 51 -0.51 -10.90 8.91
C VAL A 51 0.43 -11.15 10.10
N THR A 52 0.56 -12.41 10.50
CA THR A 52 1.39 -12.82 11.65
C THR A 52 2.71 -13.45 11.23
N ARG A 53 2.72 -14.18 10.10
CA ARG A 53 3.94 -14.79 9.56
C ARG A 53 3.85 -15.09 8.07
N ILE A 54 5.02 -15.18 7.44
CA ILE A 54 5.20 -15.74 6.10
C ILE A 54 5.54 -17.23 6.24
N ILE A 55 4.97 -18.05 5.35
CA ILE A 55 5.18 -19.50 5.31
C ILE A 55 6.21 -19.78 4.20
N PHE A 56 7.26 -20.52 4.55
CA PHE A 56 8.34 -20.91 3.63
C PHE A 56 8.39 -22.42 3.44
N ASP A 57 8.77 -22.86 2.24
CA ASP A 57 9.12 -24.26 1.98
C ASP A 57 10.56 -24.58 2.41
N GLU A 58 10.99 -25.82 2.18
CA GLU A 58 12.34 -26.31 2.50
C GLU A 58 13.45 -25.55 1.74
N ASN A 59 13.13 -24.99 0.57
CA ASN A 59 14.04 -24.21 -0.27
C ASN A 59 13.99 -22.71 0.06
N LYS A 60 13.34 -22.31 1.16
CA LYS A 60 13.16 -20.92 1.58
C LYS A 60 12.38 -20.06 0.57
N ARG A 61 11.49 -20.66 -0.22
CA ARG A 61 10.56 -19.92 -1.08
C ARG A 61 9.29 -19.60 -0.27
N ALA A 62 8.81 -18.36 -0.37
CA ALA A 62 7.55 -17.97 0.26
C ALA A 62 6.37 -18.63 -0.48
N VAL A 63 5.63 -19.48 0.22
CA VAL A 63 4.52 -20.29 -0.34
C VAL A 63 3.15 -19.88 0.19
N GLY A 64 3.11 -19.01 1.20
CA GLY A 64 1.87 -18.52 1.76
C GLY A 64 2.08 -17.50 2.87
N VAL A 65 0.97 -16.98 3.38
CA VAL A 65 0.96 -16.13 4.57
C VAL A 65 -0.12 -16.60 5.54
N GLU A 66 0.17 -16.43 6.81
CA GLU A 66 -0.77 -16.65 7.91
C GLU A 66 -1.17 -15.30 8.48
N PHE A 67 -2.47 -15.14 8.76
CA PHE A 67 -3.03 -13.90 9.27
C PHE A 67 -4.19 -14.18 10.23
N VAL A 68 -4.45 -13.22 11.11
CA VAL A 68 -5.62 -13.24 12.00
C VAL A 68 -6.73 -12.41 11.38
N HIS A 69 -7.93 -12.98 11.30
CA HIS A 69 -9.15 -12.28 10.90
C HIS A 69 -10.31 -12.77 11.77
N ASN A 70 -11.10 -11.86 12.34
CA ASN A 70 -12.16 -12.18 13.29
C ASN A 70 -11.70 -13.13 14.41
N ASP A 71 -10.53 -12.81 15.00
CA ASP A 71 -9.88 -13.59 16.07
C ASP A 71 -9.55 -15.06 15.72
N GLN A 72 -9.60 -15.40 14.43
CA GLN A 72 -9.26 -16.72 13.93
C GLN A 72 -7.99 -16.67 13.07
N LEU A 73 -7.19 -17.71 13.17
CA LEU A 73 -5.98 -17.88 12.38
C LEU A 73 -6.35 -18.47 11.01
N HIS A 74 -5.95 -17.79 9.95
CA HIS A 74 -6.19 -18.20 8.57
C HIS A 74 -4.89 -18.25 7.79
N ARG A 75 -4.90 -19.02 6.69
CA ARG A 75 -3.76 -19.14 5.78
C ARG A 75 -4.23 -18.95 4.35
N VAL A 76 -3.40 -18.28 3.56
CA VAL A 76 -3.58 -18.17 2.10
C VAL A 76 -2.30 -18.58 1.40
N ASN A 77 -2.45 -19.42 0.37
CA ASN A 77 -1.34 -19.89 -0.46
C ASN A 77 -1.00 -18.85 -1.54
N VAL A 78 0.28 -18.82 -1.92
CA VAL A 78 0.82 -17.87 -2.89
C VAL A 78 1.49 -18.62 -4.01
N LEU A 79 1.12 -18.28 -5.25
CA LEU A 79 1.65 -18.94 -6.45
C LEU A 79 2.94 -18.30 -6.98
N LYS A 80 3.18 -17.03 -6.66
CA LYS A 80 4.30 -16.25 -7.21
C LYS A 80 5.15 -15.65 -6.11
N GLU A 81 4.66 -14.59 -5.48
CA GLU A 81 5.46 -13.75 -4.60
C GLU A 81 4.63 -13.19 -3.43
N VAL A 82 5.31 -12.95 -2.31
CA VAL A 82 4.79 -12.20 -1.16
C VAL A 82 5.49 -10.84 -1.15
N VAL A 83 4.72 -9.76 -1.16
CA VAL A 83 5.22 -8.39 -1.05
C VAL A 83 4.87 -7.84 0.33
N VAL A 84 5.89 -7.48 1.13
CA VAL A 84 5.71 -6.87 2.45
C VAL A 84 5.74 -5.35 2.29
N SER A 85 4.74 -4.67 2.82
CA SER A 85 4.63 -3.21 2.76
C SER A 85 3.96 -2.70 4.03
N GLY A 86 4.76 -2.14 4.93
CA GLY A 86 4.34 -1.58 6.21
C GLY A 86 4.88 -0.18 6.41
#